data_AF-A0A258E8G0-F1
#
_entry.id   AF-A0A258E8G0-F1
#
_cell.length_a   1.000
_cell.length_b   1.000
_cell.length_c   1.000
_cell.angle_alpha   90.00
_cell.angle_beta   90.00
_cell.angle_gamma   90.00
#
_symmetry.space_group_name_H-M   'P 1'
#
loop_
_entity.id
_entity.type
_entity.pdbx_description
1 polymer ?
#
loop_
_entity_poly.entity_id
_entity_poly.type
_entity_poly.pdbx_seq_one_letter_code
_entity_poly.pdbx_strand_id
1 'polypeptide(L)'
;MTRRRYVMATATAASAFAAAFVAIAVADPFPRVIWNASASAPIGLYRIHPDRDPAIGVLVAVTPPKRLSRWLSARGYLPEGVPLLKHVAAKAGQRVCRIGAVVSVD
;
A
#
# COMPACT_ATOMS: atom_id res chain seq x y z
N MET A 1 9.08 0.58 -46.09
CA MET A 1 8.57 1.36 -44.94
C MET A 1 9.48 2.57 -44.72
N THR A 2 8.94 3.78 -44.65
CA THR A 2 9.74 5.02 -44.69
C THR A 2 10.17 5.48 -43.29
N ARG A 3 11.44 5.93 -43.13
CA ARG A 3 12.02 6.43 -41.86
C ARG A 3 11.12 7.43 -41.12
N ARG A 4 10.37 8.24 -41.86
CA ARG A 4 9.39 9.20 -41.32
C ARG A 4 8.28 8.55 -40.50
N ARG A 5 7.82 7.35 -40.86
CA ARG A 5 6.81 6.59 -40.10
C ARG A 5 7.37 6.13 -38.75
N TYR A 6 8.64 5.70 -38.72
CA TYR A 6 9.31 5.35 -37.47
C TYR A 6 9.48 6.57 -36.56
N VAL A 7 9.91 7.71 -37.10
CA VAL A 7 10.05 8.96 -36.33
C VAL A 7 8.71 9.42 -35.76
N MET A 8 7.64 9.36 -36.54
CA MET A 8 6.30 9.69 -36.03
C MET A 8 5.86 8.71 -34.94
N ALA A 9 6.02 7.40 -35.15
CA ALA A 9 5.62 6.38 -34.19
C ALA A 9 6.38 6.51 -32.85
N THR A 10 7.69 6.75 -32.89
CA THR A 10 8.51 6.95 -31.68
C THR A 10 8.13 8.23 -30.95
N ALA A 11 7.91 9.34 -31.67
CA ALA A 11 7.48 10.60 -31.08
C ALA A 11 6.11 10.47 -30.39
N THR A 12 5.16 9.76 -31.02
CA THR A 12 3.84 9.51 -30.41
C THR A 12 3.94 8.62 -29.18
N ALA A 13 4.74 7.55 -29.22
CA ALA A 13 4.92 6.64 -28.09
C ALA A 13 5.60 7.35 -26.92
N ALA A 14 6.66 8.14 -27.17
CA ALA A 14 7.34 8.92 -26.15
C ALA A 14 6.41 9.95 -25.51
N SER A 15 5.62 10.66 -26.31
CA SER A 15 4.65 11.64 -25.81
C SER A 15 3.56 10.98 -24.97
N ALA A 16 3.03 9.83 -25.41
CA ALA A 16 2.04 9.07 -24.66
C ALA A 16 2.60 8.55 -23.33
N PHE A 17 3.85 8.06 -23.32
CA PHE A 17 4.52 7.62 -22.11
C PHE A 17 4.73 8.77 -21.11
N ALA A 18 5.19 9.93 -21.60
CA ALA A 18 5.34 11.13 -20.77
C ALA A 18 4.01 11.58 -20.18
N ALA A 19 2.94 11.62 -20.99
CA ALA A 19 1.60 11.98 -20.54
C ALA A 19 1.06 10.98 -19.49
N ALA A 20 1.29 9.69 -19.68
CA ALA A 20 0.89 8.65 -18.72
C ALA A 20 1.62 8.81 -17.37
N PHE A 21 2.92 9.11 -17.40
CA PHE A 21 3.69 9.36 -16.18
C PHE A 21 3.17 10.56 -15.40
N VAL A 22 2.90 11.67 -16.11
CA VAL A 22 2.30 12.88 -15.51
C VAL A 22 0.91 12.56 -14.94
N ALA A 23 0.09 11.81 -15.66
CA ALA A 23 -1.24 11.43 -15.19
C ALA A 23 -1.19 10.62 -13.88
N ILE A 24 -0.26 9.66 -13.78
CA ILE A 24 -0.07 8.86 -12.56
C ILE A 24 0.41 9.74 -11.40
N ALA A 25 1.39 10.62 -11.64
CA ALA A 25 1.93 11.51 -10.62
C ALA A 25 0.87 12.50 -10.07
N VAL A 26 -0.04 12.97 -10.93
CA VAL A 26 -1.13 13.88 -10.52
C VAL A 26 -2.28 13.14 -9.85
N ALA A 27 -2.64 11.96 -10.35
CA ALA A 27 -3.77 11.19 -9.82
C ALA A 27 -3.46 10.51 -8.47
N ASP A 28 -2.19 10.27 -8.16
CA ASP A 28 -1.70 9.57 -6.97
C ASP A 28 -2.57 8.35 -6.59
N PRO A 29 -2.72 7.38 -7.52
CA PRO A 29 -3.71 6.32 -7.35
C PRO A 29 -3.33 5.40 -6.19
N PHE A 30 -4.34 5.03 -5.39
CA PHE A 30 -4.14 4.05 -4.32
C PHE A 30 -3.58 2.72 -4.86
N PRO A 31 -2.59 2.12 -4.16
CA PRO A 31 -2.02 0.85 -4.56
C PRO A 31 -3.10 -0.24 -4.56
N ARG A 32 -3.19 -0.99 -5.66
CA ARG A 32 -4.12 -2.12 -5.80
C ARG A 32 -3.51 -3.47 -5.45
N VAL A 33 -2.19 -3.51 -5.33
CA VAL A 33 -1.42 -4.73 -5.09
C VAL A 33 -0.27 -4.38 -4.16
N ILE A 34 0.05 -5.27 -3.22
CA ILE A 34 1.18 -5.13 -2.31
C ILE A 34 1.92 -6.47 -2.18
N TRP A 35 3.25 -6.41 -2.16
CA TRP A 35 4.10 -7.57 -1.87
C TRP A 35 4.52 -7.54 -0.40
N ASN A 36 4.15 -8.56 0.37
CA ASN A 36 4.65 -8.72 1.72
C ASN A 36 5.98 -9.48 1.70
N ALA A 37 7.07 -8.76 1.91
CA ALA A 37 8.42 -9.33 1.97
C ALA A 37 8.81 -9.87 3.36
N SER A 38 7.93 -9.76 4.36
CA SER A 38 8.22 -10.12 5.75
C SER A 38 7.40 -11.32 6.22
N ALA A 39 7.92 -12.09 7.16
CA ALA A 39 7.18 -13.19 7.82
C ALA A 39 6.13 -12.71 8.83
N SER A 40 5.79 -11.41 8.86
CA SER A 40 4.76 -10.86 9.76
C SER A 40 3.33 -11.22 9.37
N ALA A 41 3.15 -11.63 8.11
CA ALA A 41 1.99 -12.25 7.50
C ALA A 41 2.53 -13.24 6.44
N PRO A 42 1.70 -14.07 5.77
CA PRO A 42 2.20 -14.93 4.70
C PRO A 42 2.96 -14.11 3.64
N ILE A 43 4.15 -14.57 3.26
CA ILE A 43 4.96 -13.90 2.23
C ILE A 43 4.27 -14.09 0.89
N GLY A 44 4.09 -13.01 0.12
CA GLY A 44 3.45 -13.11 -1.19
C GLY A 44 2.83 -11.81 -1.70
N LEU A 45 2.13 -11.95 -2.83
CA LEU A 45 1.43 -10.87 -3.52
C LEU A 45 -0.03 -10.82 -3.09
N TYR A 46 -0.47 -9.67 -2.59
CA TYR A 46 -1.83 -9.43 -2.12
C TYR A 46 -2.53 -8.42 -3.02
N ARG A 47 -3.81 -8.67 -3.30
CA ARG A 47 -4.69 -7.68 -3.94
C ARG A 47 -5.40 -6.87 -2.87
N ILE A 48 -5.38 -5.54 -3.02
CA ILE A 48 -6.05 -4.61 -2.13
C ILE A 48 -7.46 -4.35 -2.66
N HIS A 49 -8.45 -4.54 -1.78
CA HIS A 49 -9.84 -4.22 -2.03
C HIS A 49 -10.26 -3.09 -1.08
N PRO A 50 -10.77 -1.96 -1.58
CA PRO A 50 -11.29 -0.91 -0.72
C PRO A 50 -12.47 -1.41 0.11
N ASP A 51 -12.34 -1.34 1.43
CA ASP A 51 -13.39 -1.67 2.37
C ASP A 51 -13.40 -0.60 3.48
N ARG A 52 -14.58 -0.06 3.79
CA ARG A 52 -14.75 0.99 4.81
C ARG A 52 -14.96 0.41 6.20
N ASP A 53 -15.39 -0.84 6.31
CA ASP A 53 -15.69 -1.47 7.59
C ASP A 53 -15.28 -2.96 7.62
N PRO A 54 -13.98 -3.25 7.54
CA PRO A 54 -13.48 -4.62 7.54
C PRO A 54 -13.89 -5.37 8.81
N ALA A 55 -14.26 -6.65 8.64
CA ALA A 55 -14.65 -7.52 9.75
C ALA A 55 -13.46 -7.84 10.67
N ILE A 56 -13.74 -8.27 11.91
CA ILE A 56 -12.71 -8.75 12.84
C ILE A 56 -12.03 -9.99 12.23
N GLY A 57 -10.71 -10.10 12.40
CA GLY A 57 -9.90 -11.22 11.94
C GLY A 57 -9.46 -11.13 10.49
N VAL A 58 -9.97 -10.17 9.70
CA VAL A 58 -9.52 -10.01 8.30
C VAL A 58 -8.20 -9.26 8.24
N LEU A 59 -7.40 -9.58 7.22
CA LEU A 59 -6.14 -8.91 6.94
C LEU A 59 -6.39 -7.62 6.15
N VAL A 60 -5.85 -6.50 6.63
CA VAL A 60 -5.99 -5.19 5.99
C VAL A 60 -4.64 -4.56 5.68
N ALA A 61 -4.59 -3.80 4.59
CA ALA A 61 -3.51 -2.88 4.30
C ALA A 61 -3.79 -1.54 4.99
N VAL A 62 -2.94 -1.15 5.94
CA VAL A 62 -3.12 0.07 6.73
C VAL A 62 -1.91 0.99 6.62
N THR A 63 -2.15 2.24 6.27
CA THR A 63 -1.09 3.26 6.25
C THR A 63 -0.78 3.70 7.68
N PRO A 64 0.47 3.53 8.16
CA PRO A 64 0.83 3.96 9.50
C PRO A 64 0.71 5.48 9.67
N PRO A 65 0.35 6.00 10.86
CA PRO A 65 0.43 7.43 11.13
C PRO A 65 1.83 7.98 10.85
N LYS A 66 1.95 9.21 10.36
CA LYS A 66 3.22 9.81 9.90
C LYS A 66 4.38 9.70 10.90
N ARG A 67 4.10 9.78 12.21
CA ARG A 67 5.13 9.60 13.25
C ARG A 67 5.64 8.15 13.30
N LEU A 68 4.74 7.17 13.23
CA LEU A 68 5.09 5.75 13.23
C LEU A 68 5.78 5.35 11.94
N SER A 69 5.31 5.85 10.79
CA SER A 69 5.93 5.59 9.48
C SER A 69 7.40 6.04 9.44
N ARG A 70 7.70 7.27 9.89
CA ARG A 70 9.08 7.77 10.04
C ARG A 70 9.94 6.90 10.96
N TRP A 71 9.39 6.49 12.10
CA TRP A 71 10.10 5.65 13.05
C TRP A 71 10.43 4.26 12.49
N LEU A 72 9.48 3.65 11.76
CA LEU A 72 9.69 2.37 11.07
C LEU A 72 10.75 2.50 9.97
N SER A 73 10.70 3.57 9.18
CA SER A 73 11.64 3.81 8.09
C SER A 73 13.06 4.08 8.60
N ALA A 74 13.20 4.88 9.66
CA ALA A 74 14.50 5.17 10.27
C ALA A 74 15.23 3.92 10.80
N ARG A 75 14.48 2.86 11.11
CA ARG A 75 15.01 1.57 11.56
C ARG A 75 15.13 0.54 10.44
N GLY A 76 14.78 0.90 9.20
CA GLY A 76 14.81 -0.01 8.06
C GLY A 76 13.72 -1.09 8.08
N TYR A 77 12.65 -0.91 8.87
CA TYR A 77 11.57 -1.90 8.98
C TYR A 77 10.52 -1.77 7.86
N LEU A 78 10.15 -0.53 7.53
CA LEU A 78 9.15 -0.25 6.50
C LEU A 78 9.39 1.17 5.95
N PRO A 79 9.57 1.35 4.63
CA PRO A 79 9.71 2.67 4.04
C PRO A 79 8.47 3.55 4.28
N GLU A 80 8.66 4.87 4.29
CA GLU A 80 7.55 5.81 4.39
C GLU A 80 6.57 5.65 3.21
N GLY A 81 5.27 5.79 3.48
CA GLY A 81 4.21 5.65 2.48
C GLY A 81 3.84 4.21 2.11
N VAL A 82 4.59 3.21 2.58
CA VAL A 82 4.26 1.80 2.35
C VAL A 82 3.24 1.31 3.40
N PRO A 83 2.11 0.70 3.02
CA PRO A 83 1.15 0.15 3.97
C PRO A 83 1.69 -1.08 4.73
N LEU A 84 1.24 -1.25 5.98
CA LEU A 84 1.41 -2.48 6.75
C LEU A 84 0.28 -3.47 6.45
N LEU A 85 0.57 -4.77 6.46
CA LEU A 85 -0.45 -5.82 6.56
C LEU A 85 -0.65 -6.20 8.03
N LYS A 86 -1.87 -6.05 8.53
CA LYS A 86 -2.25 -6.42 9.91
C LYS A 86 -3.67 -6.96 9.96
N HIS A 87 -3.95 -7.80 10.96
CA HIS A 87 -5.30 -8.28 11.22
C HIS A 87 -6.08 -7.27 12.06
N VAL A 88 -7.38 -7.13 11.78
CA VAL A 88 -8.30 -6.36 12.61
C VAL A 88 -8.60 -7.15 13.88
N ALA A 89 -8.13 -6.67 15.04
CA ALA A 89 -8.39 -7.34 16.33
C ALA A 89 -9.63 -6.81 17.05
N ALA A 90 -10.00 -5.55 16.82
CA ALA A 90 -11.12 -4.89 17.48
C ALA A 90 -11.73 -3.82 16.57
N LYS A 91 -13.00 -3.49 16.82
CA LYS A 91 -13.77 -2.46 16.13
C LYS A 91 -14.24 -1.37 17.11
N ALA A 92 -14.78 -0.28 16.55
CA ALA A 92 -15.35 0.81 17.34
C ALA A 92 -16.39 0.28 18.34
N GLY A 93 -16.34 0.77 19.57
CA GLY A 93 -17.21 0.34 20.67
C GLY A 93 -16.62 -0.78 21.55
N GLN A 94 -15.61 -1.51 21.08
CA GLN A 94 -14.94 -2.53 21.88
C GLN A 94 -13.86 -1.93 22.78
N ARG A 95 -13.64 -2.55 23.94
CA ARG A 95 -12.55 -2.16 24.85
C ARG A 95 -11.32 -3.01 24.53
N VAL A 96 -10.19 -2.35 24.33
CA VAL A 96 -8.89 -3.00 24.15
C VAL A 96 -8.04 -2.74 25.39
N CYS A 97 -7.69 -3.82 26.09
CA CYS A 97 -6.83 -3.78 27.27
C CYS A 97 -5.49 -4.46 26.97
N ARG A 98 -4.40 -3.97 27.58
CA ARG A 98 -3.08 -4.62 27.50
C ARG A 98 -2.46 -4.75 28.88
N ILE A 99 -2.14 -5.99 29.26
CA ILE A 99 -1.42 -6.30 30.50
C ILE A 99 -0.15 -7.07 30.11
N GLY A 100 1.01 -6.41 30.20
CA GLY A 100 2.27 -6.99 29.73
C GLY A 100 2.21 -7.32 28.23
N ALA A 101 2.43 -8.58 27.86
CA ALA A 101 2.33 -9.06 26.49
C ALA A 101 0.91 -9.47 26.07
N VAL A 102 -0.03 -9.55 27.01
CA VAL A 102 -1.40 -9.98 26.75
C VAL A 102 -2.23 -8.78 26.29
N VAL A 103 -2.91 -8.94 25.17
CA VAL A 103 -3.91 -8.00 24.67
C VAL A 103 -5.27 -8.71 24.73
N SER A 104 -6.24 -8.11 25.42
CA SER A 104 -7.62 -8.60 25.46
C SER A 104 -8.55 -7.59 24.78
N VAL A 105 -9.60 -8.12 24.17
CA VAL A 105 -10.68 -7.35 23.55
C VAL A 105 -11.98 -7.83 24.17
N ASP A 106 -12.74 -6.89 24.72
CA ASP A 106 -14.05 -7.13 25.34
C ASP A 106 -15.19 -7.14 24.30
#